data_AF-A0A938BFE3-F1
#
_entry.id   AF-A0A938BFE3-F1
#
_cell.length_a   1.000
_cell.length_b   1.000
_cell.length_c   1.000
_cell.angle_alpha   90.00
_cell.angle_beta   90.00
_cell.angle_gamma   90.00
#
_symmetry.space_group_name_H-M   'P 1'
#
loop_
_entity.id
_entity.type
_entity.pdbx_description
1 polymer ?
#
loop_
_entity_poly.entity_id
_entity_poly.type
_entity_poly.pdbx_seq_one_letter_code
_entity_poly.pdbx_strand_id
1 'polypeptide(L)'
;MIYSNEKLKTQNAKIKLKVQNFLKNFKFCTVVLHLSLYTLRFTGLALASLLISISLYADIIYLKNGEKLEGEIINTTKEGYEIKVKSGNTPIKKEDIKRIEEKPTDSLKIYSPSEEYQIRLSKIDPKDAGAHFQLGTFCFNNALYEEAANEFHTAKDLDVSYSQRVDKVLKEIED
;
A
#
# COMPACT_ATOMS: atom_id res chain seq x y z
N MET A 1 63.93 -27.49 40.48
CA MET A 1 62.59 -26.91 40.69
C MET A 1 62.01 -26.16 39.48
N ILE A 2 62.79 -25.79 38.45
CA ILE A 2 62.32 -24.97 37.31
C ILE A 2 61.33 -25.72 36.39
N TYR A 3 61.53 -27.03 36.19
CA TYR A 3 60.72 -27.87 35.30
C TYR A 3 59.24 -27.99 35.68
N SER A 4 58.91 -27.96 36.98
CA SER A 4 57.51 -28.07 37.45
C SER A 4 56.71 -26.79 37.19
N ASN A 5 57.38 -25.63 37.24
CA ASN A 5 56.74 -24.31 37.06
C ASN A 5 56.31 -24.05 35.60
N GLU A 6 57.08 -24.52 34.61
CA GLU A 6 56.70 -24.39 33.20
C GLU A 6 55.49 -25.27 32.84
N LYS A 7 55.41 -26.48 33.39
CA LYS A 7 54.28 -27.38 33.18
C LYS A 7 52.97 -26.81 33.76
N LEU A 8 53.06 -26.19 34.95
CA LEU A 8 51.94 -25.48 35.60
C LEU A 8 51.48 -24.26 34.78
N LYS A 9 52.42 -23.43 34.28
CA LYS A 9 52.08 -22.29 33.40
C LYS A 9 51.37 -22.75 32.13
N THR A 10 51.84 -23.84 31.52
CA THR A 10 51.25 -24.40 30.30
C THR A 10 49.85 -24.96 30.55
N GLN A 11 49.61 -25.63 31.68
CA GLN A 11 48.28 -26.11 32.05
C GLN A 11 47.30 -24.95 32.31
N ASN A 12 47.73 -23.91 33.03
CA ASN A 12 46.90 -22.72 33.29
C ASN A 12 46.54 -21.97 32.00
N ALA A 13 47.46 -21.88 31.04
CA ALA A 13 47.19 -21.30 29.72
C ALA A 13 46.13 -22.11 28.94
N LYS A 14 46.22 -23.44 28.96
CA LYS A 14 45.22 -24.32 28.32
C LYS A 14 43.84 -24.20 28.95
N ILE A 15 43.77 -24.13 30.28
CA ILE A 15 42.51 -23.94 31.01
C ILE A 15 41.91 -22.58 30.67
N LYS A 16 42.70 -21.51 30.67
CA LYS A 16 42.25 -20.16 30.31
C LYS A 16 41.70 -20.10 28.88
N LEU A 17 42.35 -20.77 27.92
CA LEU A 17 41.89 -20.86 26.53
C LEU A 17 40.56 -21.64 26.43
N LYS A 18 40.43 -22.76 27.16
CA LYS A 18 39.20 -23.56 27.17
C LYS A 18 38.01 -22.79 27.77
N VAL A 19 38.24 -22.04 28.85
CA VAL A 19 37.22 -21.16 29.46
C VAL A 19 36.84 -20.02 28.51
N GLN A 20 37.81 -19.39 27.84
CA GLN A 20 37.52 -18.35 26.86
C GLN A 20 36.70 -18.86 25.66
N ASN A 21 37.02 -20.05 25.15
CA ASN A 21 36.26 -20.66 24.06
C ASN A 21 34.84 -21.05 24.51
N PHE A 22 34.68 -21.55 25.74
CA PHE A 22 33.36 -21.85 26.30
C PHE A 22 32.49 -20.59 26.43
N LEU A 23 33.06 -19.49 26.93
CA LEU A 23 32.34 -18.21 27.05
C LEU A 23 31.98 -17.61 25.68
N LYS A 24 32.85 -17.76 24.67
CA LYS A 24 32.54 -17.36 23.29
C LYS A 24 31.38 -18.17 22.72
N ASN A 25 31.39 -19.50 22.89
CA ASN A 25 30.32 -20.37 22.44
C ASN A 25 28.99 -20.08 23.16
N PHE A 26 29.04 -19.75 24.45
CA PHE A 26 27.85 -19.36 25.22
C PHE A 26 27.26 -18.03 24.73
N LYS A 27 28.10 -17.00 24.51
CA LYS A 27 27.67 -15.72 23.92
C LYS A 27 27.15 -15.88 22.49
N PHE A 28 27.74 -16.79 21.70
CA PHE A 28 27.25 -17.10 20.37
C PHE A 28 25.85 -17.73 20.43
N CYS A 29 25.62 -18.65 21.35
CA CYS A 29 24.32 -19.29 21.56
C CYS A 29 23.23 -18.27 21.94
N THR A 30 23.51 -17.34 22.85
CA THR A 30 22.52 -16.32 23.24
C THR A 30 22.19 -15.34 22.12
N VAL A 31 23.17 -14.96 21.28
CA VAL A 31 22.94 -14.13 20.10
C VAL A 31 22.08 -14.86 19.07
N VAL A 32 22.34 -16.14 18.82
CA VAL A 32 21.54 -16.97 17.90
C VAL A 32 20.10 -17.11 18.39
N LEU A 33 19.89 -17.28 19.71
CA LEU A 33 18.57 -17.34 20.32
C LEU A 33 17.81 -16.01 20.22
N HIS A 34 18.48 -14.88 20.45
CA HIS A 34 17.84 -13.57 20.28
C HIS A 34 17.52 -13.28 18.82
N LEU A 35 18.40 -13.66 17.88
CA LEU A 35 18.18 -13.46 16.45
C LEU A 35 17.02 -14.33 15.94
N SER A 36 16.90 -15.58 16.39
CA SER A 36 15.77 -16.46 16.02
C SER A 36 14.44 -16.02 16.63
N LEU A 37 14.43 -15.51 17.86
CA LEU A 37 13.23 -14.94 18.48
C LEU A 37 12.80 -13.64 17.79
N TYR A 38 13.76 -12.84 17.32
CA TYR A 38 13.48 -11.62 16.55
C TYR A 38 12.89 -11.94 15.18
N THR A 39 13.48 -12.87 14.44
CA THR A 39 12.93 -13.29 13.14
C THR A 39 11.52 -13.86 13.27
N LEU A 40 11.23 -14.66 14.32
CA LEU A 40 9.89 -15.21 14.56
C LEU A 40 8.83 -14.12 14.83
N ARG A 41 9.19 -13.07 15.57
CA ARG A 41 8.29 -11.94 15.85
C ARG A 41 8.04 -11.10 14.60
N PHE A 42 9.07 -10.85 13.80
CA PHE A 42 8.96 -10.06 12.57
C PHE A 42 8.15 -10.79 11.50
N THR A 43 8.35 -12.10 11.32
CA THR A 43 7.54 -12.88 10.39
C THR A 43 6.08 -13.00 10.85
N GLY A 44 5.85 -13.14 12.16
CA GLY A 44 4.50 -13.12 12.73
C GLY A 44 3.74 -11.82 12.47
N LEU A 45 4.39 -10.67 12.65
CA LEU A 45 3.82 -9.35 12.35
C LEU A 45 3.52 -9.17 10.84
N ALA A 46 4.41 -9.63 9.96
CA ALA A 46 4.23 -9.56 8.51
C ALA A 46 3.08 -10.46 8.00
N LEU A 47 2.90 -11.64 8.60
CA LEU A 47 1.78 -12.53 8.27
C LEU A 47 0.45 -11.96 8.76
N ALA A 48 0.42 -11.37 9.96
CA ALA A 48 -0.77 -10.73 10.49
C ALA A 48 -1.23 -9.52 9.64
N SER A 49 -0.30 -8.68 9.17
CA SER A 49 -0.63 -7.55 8.29
C SER A 49 -1.17 -8.00 6.93
N LEU A 50 -0.66 -9.10 6.38
CA LEU A 50 -1.17 -9.70 5.14
C LEU A 50 -2.62 -10.20 5.32
N LEU A 51 -2.92 -10.85 6.45
CA LEU A 51 -4.27 -11.36 6.76
C LEU A 51 -5.31 -10.26 6.99
N ILE A 52 -4.90 -9.17 7.65
CA ILE A 52 -5.74 -7.99 7.85
C ILE A 52 -6.10 -7.36 6.49
N SER A 53 -5.12 -7.27 5.59
CA SER A 53 -5.34 -6.73 4.25
C SER A 53 -6.42 -7.51 3.48
N ILE A 54 -6.35 -8.84 3.44
CA ILE A 54 -7.32 -9.68 2.70
C ILE A 54 -8.76 -9.49 3.20
N SER A 55 -8.94 -9.29 4.51
CA SER A 55 -10.29 -9.13 5.09
C SER A 55 -10.96 -7.80 4.72
N LEU A 56 -10.19 -6.80 4.27
CA LEU A 56 -10.71 -5.47 3.93
C LEU A 56 -11.24 -5.37 2.49
N TYR A 57 -11.05 -6.37 1.62
CA TYR A 57 -11.37 -6.28 0.19
C TYR A 57 -12.59 -7.12 -0.28
N ALA A 58 -13.40 -7.68 0.62
CA ALA A 58 -14.61 -8.42 0.22
C ALA A 58 -15.84 -7.50 0.06
N ASP A 59 -16.61 -7.71 -1.00
CA ASP A 59 -17.94 -7.15 -1.22
C ASP A 59 -18.98 -7.88 -0.37
N ILE A 60 -20.07 -7.20 0.00
CA ILE A 60 -21.16 -7.79 0.79
C ILE A 60 -22.42 -7.91 -0.06
N ILE A 61 -22.85 -9.15 -0.31
CA ILE A 61 -24.01 -9.48 -1.12
C ILE A 61 -25.13 -9.94 -0.18
N TYR A 62 -26.25 -9.24 -0.22
CA TYR A 62 -27.45 -9.59 0.52
C TYR A 62 -28.38 -10.39 -0.39
N LEU A 63 -28.68 -11.62 0.01
CA LEU A 63 -29.61 -12.50 -0.70
C LEU A 63 -31.05 -12.27 -0.25
N LYS A 64 -32.03 -12.64 -1.08
CA LYS A 64 -33.46 -12.49 -0.79
C LYS A 64 -33.93 -13.38 0.36
N ASN A 65 -33.27 -14.51 0.58
CA ASN A 65 -33.50 -15.40 1.71
C ASN A 65 -33.02 -14.81 3.06
N GLY A 66 -32.37 -13.64 3.04
CA GLY A 66 -31.85 -12.96 4.23
C GLY A 66 -30.39 -13.29 4.57
N GLU A 67 -29.76 -14.20 3.82
CA GLU A 67 -28.34 -14.52 3.99
C GLU A 67 -27.45 -13.39 3.47
N LYS A 68 -26.27 -13.27 4.08
CA LYS A 68 -25.21 -12.35 3.66
C LYS A 68 -24.01 -13.14 3.20
N LEU A 69 -23.45 -12.76 2.06
CA LEU A 69 -22.26 -13.36 1.51
C LEU A 69 -21.17 -12.31 1.40
N GLU A 70 -20.02 -12.59 2.01
CA GLU A 70 -18.80 -11.79 1.91
C GLU A 70 -17.87 -12.46 0.90
N GLY A 71 -17.58 -11.79 -0.21
CA GLY A 71 -16.73 -12.35 -1.26
C GLY A 71 -16.33 -11.34 -2.32
N GLU A 72 -15.43 -11.72 -3.21
CA GLU A 72 -14.98 -10.90 -4.34
C GLU A 72 -15.75 -11.30 -5.60
N ILE A 73 -16.36 -10.34 -6.30
CA ILE A 73 -17.02 -10.63 -7.59
C ILE A 73 -15.92 -10.79 -8.66
N ILE A 74 -15.70 -12.02 -9.12
CA ILE A 74 -14.65 -12.34 -10.09
C ILE A 74 -15.13 -12.07 -11.52
N ASN A 75 -16.41 -12.36 -11.80
CA ASN A 75 -16.95 -12.27 -13.15
C ASN A 75 -18.46 -11.97 -13.13
N THR A 76 -18.90 -11.17 -14.10
CA THR A 76 -20.31 -10.83 -14.31
C THR A 76 -20.79 -11.45 -15.61
N THR A 77 -21.69 -12.43 -15.53
CA THR A 77 -22.32 -13.03 -16.70
C THR A 77 -23.71 -12.44 -16.95
N LYS A 78 -24.34 -12.78 -18.09
CA LYS A 78 -25.71 -12.35 -18.37
C LYS A 78 -26.71 -12.89 -17.36
N GLU A 79 -26.46 -14.09 -16.82
CA GLU A 79 -27.36 -14.85 -15.94
C GLU A 79 -27.06 -14.68 -14.44
N GLY A 80 -25.87 -14.23 -14.06
CA GLY A 80 -25.45 -14.18 -12.66
C GLY A 80 -24.09 -13.54 -12.40
N TYR A 81 -23.60 -13.72 -11.17
CA TYR A 81 -22.28 -13.32 -10.70
C TYR A 81 -21.51 -14.55 -10.21
N GLU A 82 -20.22 -14.63 -10.54
CA GLU A 82 -19.31 -15.60 -9.93
C GLU A 82 -18.57 -14.93 -8.77
N ILE A 83 -18.76 -15.47 -7.56
CA ILE A 83 -18.22 -14.87 -6.34
C ILE A 83 -17.18 -15.79 -5.73
N LYS A 84 -16.01 -15.22 -5.42
CA LYS A 84 -14.95 -15.86 -4.64
C LYS A 84 -15.28 -15.71 -3.16
N VAL A 85 -15.70 -16.79 -2.53
CA VAL A 85 -15.84 -16.85 -1.07
C VAL A 85 -14.68 -17.66 -0.47
N LYS A 86 -14.49 -17.57 0.85
CA LYS A 86 -13.43 -18.33 1.55
C LYS A 86 -13.51 -19.84 1.33
N SER A 87 -14.70 -20.37 1.02
CA SER A 87 -14.97 -21.79 0.73
C SER A 87 -14.81 -22.18 -0.74
N GLY A 88 -14.52 -21.23 -1.66
CA GLY A 88 -14.36 -21.49 -3.09
C GLY A 88 -15.17 -20.53 -3.96
N ASN A 89 -15.34 -20.87 -5.24
CA ASN A 89 -16.11 -20.05 -6.17
C ASN A 89 -17.56 -20.54 -6.19
N THR A 90 -18.51 -19.62 -5.97
CA THR A 90 -19.93 -19.94 -6.00
C THR A 90 -20.65 -19.08 -7.04
N PRO A 91 -21.35 -19.68 -8.02
CA PRO A 91 -22.20 -18.93 -8.93
C PRO A 91 -23.51 -18.52 -8.24
N ILE A 92 -23.90 -17.26 -8.37
CA ILE A 92 -25.14 -16.72 -7.81
C ILE A 92 -25.95 -16.05 -8.90
N LYS A 93 -27.24 -16.37 -8.96
CA LYS A 93 -28.17 -15.79 -9.92
C LYS A 93 -28.59 -14.39 -9.50
N LYS A 94 -28.86 -13.52 -10.47
CA LYS A 94 -29.30 -12.14 -10.20
C LYS A 94 -30.64 -12.12 -9.47
N GLU A 95 -31.51 -13.09 -9.73
CA GLU A 95 -32.83 -13.17 -9.11
C GLU A 95 -32.77 -13.41 -7.60
N ASP A 96 -31.70 -14.03 -7.09
CA ASP A 96 -31.56 -14.38 -5.67
C ASP A 96 -30.93 -13.24 -4.86
N ILE A 97 -30.41 -12.22 -5.54
CA ILE A 97 -29.76 -11.06 -4.93
C ILE A 97 -30.82 -10.01 -4.58
N LYS A 98 -30.82 -9.58 -3.32
CA LYS A 98 -31.66 -8.51 -2.80
C LYS A 98 -30.99 -7.16 -2.98
N ARG A 99 -29.70 -7.07 -2.63
CA ARG A 99 -28.87 -5.86 -2.75
C ARG A 99 -27.40 -6.27 -2.72
N ILE A 100 -26.58 -5.64 -3.54
CA ILE A 100 -25.12 -5.72 -3.43
C ILE A 100 -24.67 -4.42 -2.77
N GLU A 101 -24.01 -4.52 -1.62
CA GLU A 101 -23.18 -3.44 -1.12
C GLU A 101 -21.81 -3.63 -1.75
N GLU A 102 -21.69 -3.11 -2.96
CA GLU A 102 -20.39 -2.91 -3.58
C GLU A 102 -19.65 -1.95 -2.64
N LYS A 103 -18.53 -2.40 -2.06
CA LYS A 103 -17.66 -1.42 -1.40
C LYS A 103 -17.33 -0.39 -2.46
N PRO A 104 -17.41 0.92 -2.17
CA PRO A 104 -17.17 1.96 -3.16
C PRO A 104 -15.80 1.72 -3.80
N THR A 105 -15.84 1.14 -5.00
CA THR A 105 -14.67 0.81 -5.82
C THR A 105 -14.01 2.08 -6.34
N ASP A 106 -14.66 3.23 -6.12
CA ASP A 106 -14.12 4.57 -6.29
C ASP A 106 -12.96 4.87 -5.34
N SER A 107 -12.93 4.28 -4.14
CA SER A 107 -11.88 4.56 -3.15
C SER A 107 -10.54 3.88 -3.47
N LEU A 108 -10.50 2.96 -4.45
CA LEU A 108 -9.35 2.08 -4.71
C LEU A 108 -9.01 1.94 -6.20
N LYS A 109 -9.63 2.73 -7.08
CA LYS A 109 -9.12 2.86 -8.43
C LYS A 109 -7.87 3.74 -8.36
N ILE A 110 -6.73 3.11 -8.16
CA ILE A 110 -5.41 3.75 -8.20
C ILE A 110 -5.17 4.11 -9.66
N TYR A 111 -5.76 5.23 -10.09
CA TYR A 111 -5.36 5.88 -11.30
C TYR A 111 -3.98 6.49 -11.06
N SER A 112 -3.09 6.35 -12.03
CA SER A 112 -1.96 7.27 -12.09
C SER A 112 -2.49 8.71 -12.16
N PRO A 113 -1.76 9.70 -11.64
CA PRO A 113 -2.21 11.09 -11.71
C PRO A 113 -2.58 11.55 -13.13
N SER A 114 -1.89 11.01 -14.14
CA SER A 114 -2.17 11.29 -15.55
C SER A 114 -3.53 10.73 -16.00
N GLU A 115 -3.88 9.50 -15.61
CA GLU A 115 -5.20 8.92 -15.90
C GLU A 115 -6.32 9.67 -15.15
N GLU A 116 -6.08 10.05 -13.90
CA GLU A 116 -7.03 10.84 -13.14
C GLU A 116 -7.25 12.23 -13.75
N TYR A 117 -6.20 12.86 -14.27
CA TYR A 117 -6.29 14.09 -15.05
C TYR A 117 -7.23 13.91 -16.25
N GLN A 118 -7.06 12.86 -17.06
CA GLN A 118 -7.92 12.59 -18.22
C GLN A 118 -9.39 12.38 -17.83
N ILE A 119 -9.63 11.68 -16.71
CA ILE A 119 -10.98 11.46 -16.20
C ILE A 119 -11.61 12.77 -15.73
N ARG A 120 -10.87 13.60 -15.00
CA ARG A 120 -11.36 14.91 -14.54
C ARG A 120 -11.62 15.83 -15.74
N LEU A 121 -10.70 15.88 -16.69
CA LEU A 121 -10.84 16.65 -17.95
C LEU A 121 -12.12 16.26 -18.72
N SER A 122 -12.45 14.96 -18.78
CA SER A 122 -13.67 14.48 -19.45
C SER A 122 -14.99 14.90 -18.78
N LYS A 123 -14.94 15.39 -17.53
CA LYS A 123 -16.12 15.71 -16.71
C LYS A 123 -16.33 17.21 -16.52
N ILE A 124 -15.32 18.04 -16.78
CA ILE A 124 -15.44 19.49 -16.61
C ILE A 124 -16.11 20.14 -17.83
N ASP A 125 -16.78 21.27 -17.61
CA ASP A 125 -17.25 22.12 -18.70
C ASP A 125 -16.05 22.88 -19.29
N PRO A 126 -15.78 22.79 -20.61
CA PRO A 126 -14.67 23.51 -21.26
C PRO A 126 -14.70 25.04 -21.13
N LYS A 127 -15.81 25.63 -20.66
CA LYS A 127 -15.94 27.08 -20.43
C LYS A 127 -15.92 27.47 -18.97
N ASP A 128 -15.78 26.52 -18.05
CA ASP A 128 -15.70 26.79 -16.62
C ASP A 128 -14.25 27.07 -16.21
N ALA A 129 -13.90 28.36 -16.11
CA ALA A 129 -12.58 28.81 -15.67
C ALA A 129 -12.19 28.25 -14.29
N GLY A 130 -13.15 28.09 -13.38
CA GLY A 130 -12.92 27.57 -12.05
C GLY A 130 -12.58 26.08 -12.07
N ALA A 131 -13.24 25.31 -12.94
CA ALA A 131 -12.95 23.89 -13.14
C ALA A 131 -11.54 23.68 -13.72
N HIS A 132 -11.15 24.46 -14.73
CA HIS A 132 -9.79 24.45 -15.29
C HIS A 132 -8.74 24.84 -14.23
N PHE A 133 -9.00 25.85 -13.39
CA PHE A 133 -8.08 26.22 -12.31
C PHE A 133 -7.88 25.09 -11.27
N GLN A 134 -8.96 24.41 -10.91
CA GLN A 134 -8.89 23.26 -9.99
C GLN A 134 -8.15 22.07 -10.62
N LEU A 135 -8.34 21.84 -11.92
CA LEU A 135 -7.63 20.80 -12.65
C LEU A 135 -6.13 21.09 -12.72
N GLY A 136 -5.74 22.33 -13.04
CA GLY A 136 -4.35 22.76 -13.01
C GLY A 136 -3.70 22.62 -11.63
N THR A 137 -4.44 22.93 -10.56
CA THR A 137 -3.98 22.74 -9.17
C THR A 137 -3.74 21.26 -8.85
N PHE A 138 -4.64 20.39 -9.30
CA PHE A 138 -4.47 18.95 -9.16
C PHE A 138 -3.21 18.46 -9.89
N CYS A 139 -3.01 18.89 -11.13
CA CYS A 139 -1.84 18.54 -11.94
C CYS A 139 -0.54 18.98 -11.27
N PHE A 140 -0.48 20.23 -10.79
CA PHE A 140 0.70 20.79 -10.10
C PHE A 140 1.07 19.97 -8.86
N ASN A 141 0.08 19.66 -8.00
CA ASN A 141 0.30 18.88 -6.79
C ASN A 141 0.77 17.44 -7.06
N ASN A 142 0.54 16.93 -8.27
CA ASN A 142 0.96 15.61 -8.70
C ASN A 142 2.16 15.65 -9.68
N ALA A 143 2.85 16.78 -9.78
CA ALA A 143 4.02 16.98 -10.66
C ALA A 143 3.75 16.77 -12.17
N LEU A 144 2.50 16.93 -12.59
CA LEU A 144 2.09 17.00 -14.00
C LEU A 144 2.18 18.44 -14.48
N TYR A 145 3.40 18.97 -14.59
CA TYR A 145 3.62 20.41 -14.74
C TYR A 145 3.19 20.96 -16.10
N GLU A 146 3.33 20.18 -17.17
CA GLU A 146 2.90 20.57 -18.51
C GLU A 146 1.37 20.70 -18.57
N GLU A 147 0.66 19.69 -18.06
CA GLU A 147 -0.80 19.71 -17.94
C GLU A 147 -1.25 20.83 -17.00
N ALA A 148 -0.55 21.06 -15.88
CA ALA A 148 -0.85 22.15 -14.96
C ALA A 148 -0.78 23.52 -15.66
N ALA A 149 0.29 23.77 -16.43
CA ALA A 149 0.47 25.02 -17.16
C ALA A 149 -0.66 25.25 -18.17
N ASN A 150 -1.01 24.23 -18.96
CA ASN A 150 -2.08 24.31 -19.95
C ASN A 150 -3.45 24.65 -19.33
N GLU A 151 -3.78 23.99 -18.22
CA GLU A 151 -5.05 24.21 -17.52
C GLU A 151 -5.10 25.58 -16.85
N PHE A 152 -3.98 26.05 -16.30
CA PHE A 152 -3.89 27.39 -15.74
C PHE A 152 -3.98 28.50 -16.81
N HIS A 153 -3.36 28.31 -17.98
CA HIS A 153 -3.54 29.21 -19.12
C HIS A 153 -5.00 29.25 -19.57
N THR A 154 -5.65 28.08 -19.69
CA THR A 154 -7.07 28.00 -20.07
C THR A 154 -7.96 28.72 -19.05
N ALA A 155 -7.72 28.54 -17.75
CA ALA A 155 -8.46 29.25 -16.70
C ALA A 155 -8.29 30.78 -16.81
N LYS A 156 -7.07 31.25 -17.09
CA LYS A 156 -6.75 32.67 -17.28
C LYS A 156 -7.40 33.27 -18.53
N ASP A 157 -7.45 32.51 -19.62
CA ASP A 157 -8.05 32.93 -20.89
C ASP A 157 -9.58 33.01 -20.78
N LEU A 158 -10.20 32.12 -19.99
CA LEU A 158 -11.64 32.11 -19.73
C LEU A 158 -12.05 33.21 -18.73
N ASP A 159 -11.26 33.41 -17.66
CA ASP A 159 -11.48 34.48 -16.69
C ASP A 159 -10.17 35.09 -16.20
N VAL A 160 -9.96 36.35 -16.60
CA VAL A 160 -8.79 37.17 -16.25
C VAL A 160 -8.60 37.32 -14.74
N SER A 161 -9.64 37.15 -13.92
CA SER A 161 -9.55 37.22 -12.46
C SER A 161 -8.53 36.22 -11.87
N TYR A 162 -8.29 35.10 -12.56
CA TYR A 162 -7.31 34.09 -12.16
C TYR A 162 -5.86 34.47 -12.47
N SER A 163 -5.60 35.50 -13.29
CA SER A 163 -4.25 35.88 -13.77
C SER A 163 -3.24 36.00 -12.62
N GLN A 164 -3.59 36.72 -11.54
CA GLN A 164 -2.65 36.94 -10.44
C GLN A 164 -2.25 35.63 -9.72
N ARG A 165 -3.19 34.68 -9.60
CA ARG A 165 -2.94 33.39 -8.93
C ARG A 165 -2.17 32.45 -9.85
N VAL A 166 -2.56 32.39 -11.12
CA VAL A 166 -1.94 31.57 -12.17
C VAL A 166 -0.51 32.00 -12.43
N ASP A 167 -0.25 33.29 -12.61
CA ASP A 167 1.09 33.82 -12.93
C ASP A 167 2.12 33.56 -11.82
N LYS A 168 1.66 33.41 -10.57
CA LYS A 168 2.52 33.00 -9.46
C LYS A 168 2.95 31.54 -9.62
N VAL A 169 1.99 30.64 -9.88
CA VAL A 169 2.25 29.20 -9.98
C VAL A 169 3.03 28.85 -11.25
N LEU A 170 2.76 29.52 -12.37
CA LEU A 170 3.51 29.29 -13.62
C LEU A 170 5.00 29.59 -13.48
N LYS A 171 5.36 30.64 -12.72
CA LYS A 171 6.78 30.91 -12.42
C LYS A 171 7.44 29.78 -11.65
N GLU A 172 6.72 29.18 -10.70
CA GLU A 172 7.22 28.02 -9.93
C GLU A 172 7.39 26.76 -10.79
N ILE A 173 6.70 26.67 -11.95
CA ILE A 173 6.84 25.56 -12.90
C ILE A 173 8.02 25.76 -13.85
N GLU A 174 8.31 27.01 -14.21
CA GLU A 174 9.38 27.38 -15.16
C GLU A 174 10.79 27.43 -14.53
N ASP A 175 10.87 27.56 -13.20
CA ASP A 175 12.10 27.59 -12.39
C ASP A 175 12.67 26.17 -12.09
#